data_AF-A0A7D9JDR7-F1
#
_entry.id   AF-A0A7D9JDR7-F1
#
_cell.length_a   1.000
_cell.length_b   1.000
_cell.length_c   1.000
_cell.angle_alpha   90.00
_cell.angle_beta   90.00
_cell.angle_gamma   90.00
#
_symmetry.space_group_name_H-M   'P 1'
#
loop_
_entity.id
_entity.type
_entity.pdbx_description
1 polymer ?
#
loop_
_entity_poly.entity_id
_entity_poly.type
_entity_poly.pdbx_seq_one_letter_code
_entity_poly.pdbx_strand_id
1 'polypeptide(L)'
;MENVVKSLEQEKESYVIQFEETRNKIVVLEGKYRELQNSPMAEPAKEESLRRCKGDMEKMWAAIKQHAEELLSRRNEAIEKLKMQLEHFQEYQKSVLNEIGGWKFQQKLAHCGYPEPGPLDDVKKHCESLAELEWRGYTHTTQVENLFLQVLQNNPMELNRMTELKNAYKNLLTQLIEGAFVIEKQPPQVLKTQTKFTSTVRHLIGSKLNMQMSKPEVTATIITEKQAEELHKTGTWKSQGLDEILNNKKVMEYIQEKDSVVAEFKNMSLKKVNRQGKKNTERVMDEKSTLVFQAQLHIGGEKFSVMQLSLPVSVIVHGNQQPEAEGTIFWDNAFSVIERVPFEVSEVVTWAQFTLALNMRWALANGHPLNDSHLDYLASKLYGEKPLMEGYSNHQLKKEHFNKDNLPDRQFTFWIWFYSILDLVKKNFQHEWHENLVLGFIGKDEAREMLLQKPVGTFLLRFSDGILGGISVAYVLVNDQGNLDVWNIEPWSYKDLGRRNLSD
;
A
#
# COMPACT_ATOMS: atom_id res chain seq x y z
N MET A 1 -27.20 -18.28 -3.72
CA MET A 1 -26.47 -19.48 -3.26
C MET A 1 -27.01 -20.05 -1.96
N GLU A 2 -27.25 -19.26 -0.92
CA GLU A 2 -27.72 -19.77 0.38
C GLU A 2 -28.97 -20.68 0.26
N ASN A 3 -29.99 -20.27 -0.49
CA ASN A 3 -31.18 -21.11 -0.75
C ASN A 3 -30.85 -22.41 -1.51
N VAL A 4 -29.84 -22.38 -2.39
CA VAL A 4 -29.41 -23.57 -3.15
C VAL A 4 -28.76 -24.59 -2.22
N VAL A 5 -27.89 -24.13 -1.31
CA VAL A 5 -27.22 -25.01 -0.35
C VAL A 5 -28.22 -25.60 0.64
N LYS A 6 -29.16 -24.78 1.16
CA LYS A 6 -30.25 -25.27 2.04
C LYS A 6 -31.13 -26.31 1.35
N SER A 7 -31.50 -26.07 0.08
CA SER A 7 -32.28 -27.03 -0.72
C SER A 7 -31.50 -28.34 -0.92
N LEU A 8 -30.21 -28.27 -1.24
CA LEU A 8 -29.34 -29.45 -1.39
C LEU A 8 -29.22 -30.27 -0.11
N GLU A 9 -29.13 -29.61 1.04
CA GLU A 9 -29.09 -30.26 2.35
C GLU A 9 -30.39 -31.02 2.62
N GLN A 10 -31.55 -30.37 2.42
CA GLN A 10 -32.87 -31.00 2.57
C GLN A 10 -33.08 -32.16 1.59
N GLU A 11 -32.69 -32.00 0.33
CA GLU A 11 -32.77 -33.06 -0.67
C GLU A 11 -31.87 -34.25 -0.30
N LYS A 12 -30.66 -34.00 0.21
CA LYS A 12 -29.76 -35.05 0.70
C LYS A 12 -30.34 -35.79 1.90
N GLU A 13 -30.89 -35.08 2.88
CA GLU A 13 -31.55 -35.69 4.05
C GLU A 13 -32.73 -36.57 3.62
N SER A 14 -33.58 -36.05 2.72
CA SER A 14 -34.69 -36.81 2.14
C SER A 14 -34.21 -38.07 1.42
N TYR A 15 -33.14 -37.97 0.63
CA TYR A 15 -32.54 -39.12 -0.05
C TYR A 15 -32.04 -40.19 0.95
N VAL A 16 -31.37 -39.79 2.04
CA VAL A 16 -30.87 -40.73 3.06
C VAL A 16 -32.02 -41.52 3.69
N ILE A 17 -33.11 -40.82 4.06
CA ILE A 17 -34.30 -41.47 4.63
C ILE A 17 -34.91 -42.46 3.63
N GLN A 18 -35.13 -42.02 2.38
CA GLN A 18 -35.69 -42.87 1.33
C GLN A 18 -34.81 -44.08 1.00
N PHE A 19 -33.49 -43.90 1.04
CA PHE A 19 -32.52 -44.98 0.84
C PHE A 19 -32.64 -46.05 1.92
N GLU A 20 -32.71 -45.66 3.19
CA GLU A 20 -32.86 -46.61 4.30
C GLU A 20 -34.21 -47.34 4.24
N GLU A 21 -35.31 -46.63 3.99
CA GLU A 21 -36.63 -47.24 3.84
C GLU A 21 -36.67 -48.24 2.68
N THR A 22 -36.09 -47.87 1.53
CA THR A 22 -36.07 -48.72 0.34
C THR A 22 -35.16 -49.92 0.56
N ARG A 23 -34.00 -49.74 1.19
CA ARG A 23 -33.11 -50.85 1.58
C ARG A 23 -33.83 -51.84 2.48
N ASN A 24 -34.57 -51.36 3.49
CA ASN A 24 -35.33 -52.21 4.40
C ASN A 24 -36.43 -52.99 3.66
N LYS A 25 -37.16 -52.35 2.73
CA LYS A 25 -38.16 -53.01 1.87
C LYS A 25 -37.53 -54.09 0.98
N ILE A 26 -36.36 -53.81 0.41
CA ILE A 26 -35.63 -54.78 -0.42
C ILE A 26 -35.19 -55.98 0.41
N VAL A 27 -34.66 -55.79 1.63
CA VAL A 27 -34.29 -56.90 2.52
C VAL A 27 -35.51 -57.79 2.84
N VAL A 28 -36.69 -57.21 3.04
CA VAL A 28 -37.93 -57.97 3.22
C VAL A 28 -38.30 -58.76 1.97
N LEU A 29 -38.15 -58.18 0.77
CA LEU A 29 -38.39 -58.86 -0.50
C LEU A 29 -37.37 -59.97 -0.76
N GLU A 30 -36.09 -59.79 -0.39
CA GLU A 30 -35.07 -60.85 -0.46
C GLU A 30 -35.42 -62.03 0.45
N GLY A 31 -35.94 -61.76 1.65
CA GLY A 31 -36.47 -62.79 2.55
C GLY A 31 -37.61 -63.57 1.90
N LYS A 32 -38.62 -62.87 1.36
CA LYS A 32 -39.74 -63.48 0.63
C LYS A 32 -39.29 -64.26 -0.60
N TYR A 33 -38.29 -63.76 -1.32
CA TYR A 33 -37.72 -64.44 -2.48
C TYR A 33 -37.11 -65.79 -2.09
N ARG A 34 -36.37 -65.85 -0.97
CA ARG A 34 -35.81 -67.10 -0.43
C ARG A 34 -36.89 -68.07 0.05
N GLU A 35 -37.95 -67.57 0.70
CA GLU A 35 -39.10 -68.40 1.09
C GLU A 35 -39.81 -68.98 -0.13
N LEU A 36 -40.04 -68.17 -1.17
CA LEU A 36 -40.64 -68.60 -2.43
C LEU A 36 -39.78 -69.66 -3.15
N GLN A 37 -38.46 -69.56 -3.10
CA GLN A 37 -37.55 -70.59 -3.66
C GLN A 37 -37.75 -71.96 -2.99
N ASN A 38 -38.05 -71.99 -1.69
CA ASN A 38 -38.24 -73.22 -0.92
C ASN A 38 -39.71 -73.68 -0.83
N SER A 39 -40.64 -72.97 -1.47
CA SER A 39 -42.08 -73.26 -1.41
C SER A 39 -42.50 -74.48 -2.25
N PRO A 40 -43.49 -75.28 -1.79
CA PRO A 40 -44.07 -76.42 -2.51
C PRO A 40 -45.11 -76.02 -3.59
N MET A 41 -45.18 -74.74 -3.98
CA MET A 41 -46.08 -74.27 -5.06
C MET A 41 -45.78 -74.93 -6.42
N ALA A 42 -46.80 -74.98 -7.29
CA ALA A 42 -46.66 -75.41 -8.68
C ALA A 42 -45.65 -74.52 -9.44
N GLU A 43 -44.77 -75.15 -10.22
CA GLU A 43 -43.65 -74.51 -10.93
C GLU A 43 -43.98 -73.22 -11.70
N PRO A 44 -45.03 -73.15 -12.54
CA PRO A 44 -45.33 -71.93 -13.29
C PRO A 44 -45.73 -70.75 -12.40
N ALA A 45 -46.51 -70.99 -11.34
CA ALA A 45 -46.92 -69.94 -10.39
C ALA A 45 -45.76 -69.48 -9.49
N LYS A 46 -44.86 -70.41 -9.17
CA LYS A 46 -43.63 -70.15 -8.41
C LYS A 46 -42.66 -69.28 -9.22
N GLU A 47 -42.45 -69.61 -10.49
CA GLU A 47 -41.56 -68.87 -11.38
C GLU A 47 -42.06 -67.44 -11.67
N GLU A 48 -43.38 -67.27 -11.86
CA GLU A 48 -44.00 -65.96 -12.01
C GLU A 48 -43.83 -65.09 -10.74
N SER A 49 -44.03 -65.67 -9.56
CA SER A 49 -43.88 -64.97 -8.27
C SER A 49 -42.42 -64.56 -8.00
N LEU A 50 -41.45 -65.42 -8.34
CA LEU A 50 -40.01 -65.11 -8.25
C LEU A 50 -39.61 -64.00 -9.21
N ARG A 51 -40.07 -64.05 -10.47
CA ARG A 51 -39.85 -62.99 -11.46
C ARG A 51 -40.40 -61.65 -10.99
N ARG A 52 -41.62 -61.64 -10.45
CA ARG A 52 -42.25 -60.42 -9.93
C ARG A 52 -41.46 -59.83 -8.76
N CYS A 53 -41.09 -60.67 -7.79
CA CYS A 53 -40.29 -60.23 -6.64
C CYS A 53 -38.93 -59.65 -7.07
N LYS A 54 -38.26 -60.29 -8.05
CA LYS A 54 -37.01 -59.78 -8.62
C LYS A 54 -37.20 -58.46 -9.35
N GLY A 55 -38.23 -58.35 -10.20
CA GLY A 55 -38.54 -57.13 -10.92
C GLY A 55 -38.90 -55.95 -10.01
N ASP A 56 -39.59 -56.20 -8.89
CA ASP A 56 -39.93 -55.17 -7.91
C ASP A 56 -38.67 -54.67 -7.17
N MET A 57 -37.74 -55.57 -6.81
CA MET A 57 -36.44 -55.18 -6.24
C MET A 57 -35.60 -54.36 -7.23
N GLU A 58 -35.54 -54.76 -8.50
CA GLU A 58 -34.81 -54.03 -9.55
C GLU A 58 -35.40 -52.63 -9.77
N LYS A 59 -36.73 -52.49 -9.76
CA LYS A 59 -37.40 -51.18 -9.84
C LYS A 59 -37.07 -50.28 -8.65
N MET A 60 -37.06 -50.84 -7.44
CA MET A 60 -36.71 -50.08 -6.23
C MET A 60 -35.26 -49.59 -6.27
N TRP A 61 -34.32 -50.46 -6.67
CA TRP A 61 -32.93 -50.06 -6.86
C TRP A 61 -32.76 -49.01 -7.98
N ALA A 62 -33.48 -49.15 -9.09
CA ALA A 62 -33.45 -48.18 -10.19
C ALA A 62 -33.96 -46.79 -9.75
N ALA A 63 -35.04 -46.73 -8.97
CA ALA A 63 -35.59 -45.47 -8.45
C ALA A 63 -34.62 -44.75 -7.50
N ILE A 64 -33.99 -45.49 -6.58
CA ILE A 64 -32.95 -44.94 -5.69
C ILE A 64 -31.74 -44.44 -6.49
N LYS A 65 -31.31 -45.20 -7.50
CA LYS A 65 -30.20 -44.81 -8.37
C LYS A 65 -30.51 -43.51 -9.12
N GLN A 66 -31.73 -43.38 -9.67
CA GLN A 66 -32.16 -42.16 -10.35
C GLN A 66 -32.16 -40.95 -9.41
N HIS A 67 -32.70 -41.08 -8.19
CA HIS A 67 -32.68 -40.00 -7.21
C HIS A 67 -31.24 -39.59 -6.84
N ALA A 68 -30.32 -40.57 -6.71
CA ALA A 68 -28.91 -40.27 -6.50
C ALA A 68 -28.29 -39.47 -7.66
N GLU A 69 -28.59 -39.84 -8.91
CA GLU A 69 -28.13 -39.13 -10.11
C GLU A 69 -28.67 -37.69 -10.18
N GLU A 70 -29.94 -37.49 -9.85
CA GLU A 70 -30.57 -36.15 -9.76
C GLU A 70 -29.88 -35.28 -8.69
N LEU A 71 -29.63 -35.82 -7.50
CA LEU A 71 -28.94 -35.12 -6.42
C LEU A 71 -27.50 -34.73 -6.82
N LEU A 72 -26.79 -35.61 -7.53
CA LEU A 72 -25.46 -35.32 -8.07
C LEU A 72 -25.49 -34.24 -9.17
N SER A 73 -26.52 -34.22 -10.02
CA SER A 73 -26.74 -33.16 -10.99
C SER A 73 -26.94 -31.82 -10.30
N ARG A 74 -27.79 -31.76 -9.27
CA ARG A 74 -28.04 -30.56 -8.46
C ARG A 74 -26.77 -30.05 -7.77
N ARG A 75 -25.96 -30.96 -7.24
CA ARG A 75 -24.63 -30.62 -6.68
C ARG A 75 -23.75 -29.96 -7.74
N ASN A 76 -23.69 -30.52 -8.95
CA ASN A 76 -22.88 -29.95 -10.04
C ASN A 76 -23.37 -28.56 -10.46
N GLU A 77 -24.69 -28.33 -10.53
CA GLU A 77 -25.25 -27.00 -10.77
C GLU A 77 -24.84 -25.99 -9.70
N ALA A 78 -24.83 -26.40 -8.42
CA ALA A 78 -24.38 -25.53 -7.34
C ALA A 78 -22.89 -25.21 -7.43
N ILE A 79 -22.04 -26.18 -7.82
CA ILE A 79 -20.61 -25.98 -8.04
C ILE A 79 -20.37 -24.96 -9.16
N GLU A 80 -21.07 -25.09 -10.30
CA GLU A 80 -20.93 -24.12 -11.40
C GLU A 80 -21.40 -22.72 -11.02
N LYS A 81 -22.49 -22.59 -10.24
CA LYS A 81 -22.90 -21.29 -9.70
C LYS A 81 -21.85 -20.69 -8.75
N LEU A 82 -21.20 -21.51 -7.93
CA LEU A 82 -20.11 -21.05 -7.05
C LEU A 82 -18.88 -20.61 -7.84
N LYS A 83 -18.56 -21.27 -8.96
CA LYS A 83 -17.48 -20.84 -9.86
C LYS A 83 -17.79 -19.51 -10.53
N MET A 84 -18.98 -19.36 -11.09
CA MET A 84 -19.40 -18.09 -11.68
C MET A 84 -19.34 -16.96 -10.65
N GLN A 85 -19.84 -17.19 -9.42
CA GLN A 85 -19.76 -16.21 -8.35
C GLN A 85 -18.30 -15.84 -8.00
N LEU A 86 -17.39 -16.81 -7.99
CA LEU A 86 -15.98 -16.58 -7.73
C LEU A 86 -15.34 -15.65 -8.78
N GLU A 87 -15.65 -15.86 -10.06
CA GLU A 87 -15.13 -15.03 -11.16
C GLU A 87 -15.56 -13.56 -11.01
N HIS A 88 -16.84 -13.31 -10.66
CA HIS A 88 -17.33 -11.96 -10.42
C HIS A 88 -16.64 -11.31 -9.20
N PHE A 89 -16.38 -12.10 -8.15
CA PHE A 89 -15.69 -11.59 -6.98
C PHE A 89 -14.22 -11.26 -7.29
N GLN A 90 -13.54 -12.07 -8.10
CA GLN A 90 -12.17 -11.80 -8.56
C GLN A 90 -12.07 -10.49 -9.33
N GLU A 91 -12.98 -10.23 -10.27
CA GLU A 91 -12.99 -8.99 -11.04
C GLU A 91 -13.26 -7.77 -10.15
N TYR A 92 -14.25 -7.88 -9.26
CA TYR A 92 -14.59 -6.78 -8.35
C TYR A 92 -13.47 -6.51 -7.33
N GLN A 93 -12.87 -7.56 -6.75
CA GLN A 93 -11.74 -7.44 -5.84
C GLN A 93 -10.56 -6.72 -6.50
N LYS A 94 -10.24 -7.06 -7.75
CA LYS A 94 -9.17 -6.39 -8.50
C LYS A 94 -9.42 -4.88 -8.57
N SER A 95 -10.65 -4.46 -8.82
CA SER A 95 -11.00 -3.03 -8.82
C SER A 95 -10.80 -2.38 -7.45
N VAL A 96 -11.26 -3.03 -6.38
CA VAL A 96 -11.13 -2.51 -5.01
C VAL A 96 -9.66 -2.43 -4.57
N LEU A 97 -8.85 -3.44 -4.87
CA LEU A 97 -7.42 -3.44 -4.56
C LEU A 97 -6.66 -2.38 -5.37
N ASN A 98 -7.05 -2.14 -6.62
CA ASN A 98 -6.50 -1.04 -7.42
C ASN A 98 -6.83 0.34 -6.82
N GLU A 99 -8.05 0.53 -6.30
CA GLU A 99 -8.45 1.76 -5.62
C GLU A 99 -7.60 2.01 -4.36
N ILE A 100 -7.36 0.95 -3.56
CA ILE A 100 -6.43 0.99 -2.42
C ILE A 100 -5.00 1.34 -2.89
N GLY A 101 -4.55 0.75 -4.00
CA GLY A 101 -3.25 1.03 -4.60
C GLY A 101 -3.10 2.50 -5.01
N GLY A 102 -4.14 3.06 -5.66
CA GLY A 102 -4.22 4.47 -6.03
C GLY A 102 -4.21 5.40 -4.81
N TRP A 103 -4.96 5.06 -3.77
CA TRP A 103 -4.95 5.79 -2.50
C TRP A 103 -3.56 5.79 -1.85
N LYS A 104 -2.88 4.63 -1.79
CA LYS A 104 -1.50 4.52 -1.28
C LYS A 104 -0.51 5.34 -2.10
N PHE A 105 -0.68 5.37 -3.42
CA PHE A 105 0.14 6.18 -4.32
C PHE A 105 -0.06 7.69 -4.09
N GLN A 106 -1.30 8.14 -3.93
CA GLN A 106 -1.61 9.52 -3.57
C GLN A 106 -1.04 9.90 -2.19
N GLN A 107 -1.15 9.02 -1.19
CA GLN A 107 -0.54 9.21 0.13
C GLN A 107 0.98 9.45 0.03
N LYS A 108 1.67 8.69 -0.82
CA LYS A 108 3.11 8.89 -1.08
C LYS A 108 3.40 10.26 -1.68
N LEU A 109 2.66 10.64 -2.73
CA LEU A 109 2.86 11.94 -3.38
C LEU A 109 2.53 13.12 -2.46
N ALA A 110 1.60 12.96 -1.52
CA ALA A 110 1.27 14.00 -0.55
C ALA A 110 2.48 14.44 0.29
N HIS A 111 3.43 13.54 0.56
CA HIS A 111 4.70 13.89 1.22
C HIS A 111 5.61 14.80 0.37
N CYS A 112 5.37 14.89 -0.94
CA CYS A 112 6.00 15.85 -1.83
C CYS A 112 5.15 17.13 -2.05
N GLY A 113 4.02 17.27 -1.37
CA GLY A 113 3.14 18.45 -1.47
C GLY A 113 1.95 18.30 -2.42
N TYR A 114 1.74 17.13 -3.01
CA TYR A 114 0.53 16.83 -3.77
C TYR A 114 -0.71 16.75 -2.85
N PRO A 115 -1.93 16.84 -3.40
CA PRO A 115 -3.14 16.71 -2.60
C PRO A 115 -3.14 15.41 -1.77
N GLU A 116 -3.54 15.52 -0.50
CA GLU A 116 -3.73 14.35 0.35
C GLU A 116 -4.81 13.43 -0.24
N PRO A 117 -4.66 12.11 -0.07
CA PRO A 117 -5.69 11.18 -0.52
C PRO A 117 -6.98 11.40 0.26
N GLY A 118 -8.12 11.11 -0.39
CA GLY A 118 -9.43 11.20 0.24
C GLY A 118 -9.61 10.22 1.42
N PRO A 119 -10.72 10.33 2.17
CA PRO A 119 -11.05 9.40 3.24
C PRO A 119 -11.23 7.98 2.72
N LEU A 120 -10.83 6.99 3.52
CA LEU A 120 -10.92 5.56 3.18
C LEU A 120 -12.33 4.96 3.32
N ASP A 121 -13.33 5.76 3.69
CA ASP A 121 -14.64 5.23 4.13
C ASP A 121 -15.46 4.63 2.99
N ASP A 122 -15.31 5.09 1.75
CA ASP A 122 -15.98 4.49 0.60
C ASP A 122 -15.31 3.18 0.19
N VAL A 123 -13.97 3.16 0.12
CA VAL A 123 -13.17 1.95 -0.11
C VAL A 123 -13.48 0.88 0.96
N LYS A 124 -13.59 1.31 2.22
CA LYS A 124 -13.98 0.45 3.33
C LYS A 124 -15.31 -0.26 3.08
N LYS A 125 -16.35 0.45 2.65
CA LYS A 125 -17.68 -0.18 2.39
C LYS A 125 -17.56 -1.29 1.35
N HIS A 126 -16.74 -1.10 0.33
CA HIS A 126 -16.46 -2.11 -0.68
C HIS A 126 -15.71 -3.31 -0.06
N CYS A 127 -14.65 -3.07 0.72
CA CYS A 127 -13.92 -4.13 1.43
C CYS A 127 -14.82 -4.92 2.38
N GLU A 128 -15.68 -4.26 3.16
CA GLU A 128 -16.60 -4.90 4.10
C GLU A 128 -17.61 -5.79 3.39
N SER A 129 -18.23 -5.27 2.34
CA SER A 129 -19.23 -6.00 1.54
C SER A 129 -18.59 -7.22 0.86
N LEU A 130 -17.42 -7.02 0.26
CA LEU A 130 -16.70 -8.08 -0.44
C LEU A 130 -16.23 -9.15 0.54
N ALA A 131 -15.67 -8.77 1.69
CA ALA A 131 -15.24 -9.71 2.72
C ALA A 131 -16.38 -10.62 3.21
N GLU A 132 -17.58 -10.07 3.44
CA GLU A 132 -18.75 -10.88 3.79
C GLU A 132 -19.16 -11.84 2.66
N LEU A 133 -19.17 -11.35 1.42
CA LEU A 133 -19.58 -12.13 0.25
C LEU A 133 -18.60 -13.27 -0.03
N GLU A 134 -17.30 -13.00 0.00
CA GLU A 134 -16.25 -14.00 -0.17
C GLU A 134 -16.27 -15.02 0.97
N TRP A 135 -16.48 -14.58 2.21
CA TRP A 135 -16.60 -15.47 3.37
C TRP A 135 -17.81 -16.40 3.26
N ARG A 136 -18.95 -15.88 2.81
CA ARG A 136 -20.14 -16.71 2.51
C ARG A 136 -19.83 -17.69 1.38
N GLY A 137 -19.13 -17.27 0.34
CA GLY A 137 -18.67 -18.16 -0.74
C GLY A 137 -17.80 -19.32 -0.22
N TYR A 138 -16.77 -19.01 0.57
CA TYR A 138 -15.93 -20.00 1.24
C TYR A 138 -16.73 -20.95 2.15
N THR A 139 -17.69 -20.42 2.92
CA THR A 139 -18.54 -21.24 3.79
C THR A 139 -19.45 -22.16 2.98
N HIS A 140 -20.08 -21.66 1.91
CA HIS A 140 -20.94 -22.47 1.05
C HIS A 140 -20.16 -23.58 0.33
N THR A 141 -18.94 -23.31 -0.16
CA THR A 141 -18.10 -24.36 -0.76
C THR A 141 -17.77 -25.47 0.24
N THR A 142 -17.42 -25.09 1.48
CA THR A 142 -17.15 -26.03 2.58
C THR A 142 -18.39 -26.84 2.95
N GLN A 143 -19.57 -26.22 2.98
CA GLN A 143 -20.84 -26.93 3.23
C GLN A 143 -21.14 -27.95 2.13
N VAL A 144 -21.01 -27.58 0.86
CA VAL A 144 -21.23 -28.49 -0.28
C VAL A 144 -20.22 -29.64 -0.30
N GLU A 145 -18.96 -29.40 0.10
CA GLU A 145 -17.94 -30.44 0.25
C GLU A 145 -18.24 -31.42 1.40
N ASN A 146 -18.81 -30.94 2.51
CA ASN A 146 -19.14 -31.74 3.71
C ASN A 146 -20.45 -32.53 3.57
N LEU A 147 -21.50 -31.93 3.00
CA LEU A 147 -22.53 -32.69 2.26
C LEU A 147 -21.76 -33.55 1.23
N PHE A 148 -22.19 -34.66 0.64
CA PHE A 148 -21.35 -35.37 -0.37
C PHE A 148 -19.91 -35.86 -0.04
N LEU A 149 -19.26 -35.56 1.10
CA LEU A 149 -17.86 -35.98 1.38
C LEU A 149 -17.61 -37.48 1.14
N GLN A 150 -18.52 -38.33 1.60
CA GLN A 150 -18.44 -39.79 1.41
C GLN A 150 -18.43 -40.21 -0.06
N VAL A 151 -19.17 -39.49 -0.90
CA VAL A 151 -19.22 -39.75 -2.36
C VAL A 151 -17.97 -39.19 -3.03
N LEU A 152 -17.51 -38.01 -2.61
CA LEU A 152 -16.31 -37.35 -3.12
C LEU A 152 -15.05 -38.17 -2.82
N GLN A 153 -14.95 -38.79 -1.64
CA GLN A 153 -13.80 -39.64 -1.27
C GLN A 153 -13.63 -40.84 -2.21
N ASN A 154 -14.71 -41.34 -2.80
CA ASN A 154 -14.68 -42.43 -3.77
C ASN A 154 -14.41 -41.95 -5.21
N ASN A 155 -14.33 -40.63 -5.44
CA ASN A 155 -14.02 -40.02 -6.73
C ASN A 155 -12.96 -38.91 -6.57
N PRO A 156 -11.66 -39.26 -6.63
CA PRO A 156 -10.56 -38.32 -6.41
C PRO A 156 -10.60 -37.06 -7.29
N MET A 157 -11.08 -37.18 -8.53
CA MET A 157 -11.15 -36.06 -9.48
C MET A 157 -12.15 -34.99 -9.00
N GLU A 158 -13.32 -35.43 -8.54
CA GLU A 158 -14.37 -34.53 -8.05
C GLU A 158 -14.01 -33.93 -6.68
N LEU A 159 -13.35 -34.70 -5.81
CA LEU A 159 -12.81 -34.17 -4.56
C LEU A 159 -11.77 -33.08 -4.82
N ASN A 160 -10.87 -33.29 -5.79
CA ASN A 160 -9.87 -32.29 -6.17
C ASN A 160 -10.53 -31.02 -6.72
N ARG A 161 -11.51 -31.14 -7.63
CA ARG A 161 -12.28 -30.00 -8.16
C ARG A 161 -12.94 -29.16 -7.06
N MET A 162 -13.51 -29.82 -6.04
CA MET A 162 -14.11 -29.12 -4.89
C MET A 162 -13.05 -28.43 -4.02
N THR A 163 -11.94 -29.12 -3.77
CA THR A 163 -10.83 -28.60 -2.97
C THR A 163 -10.21 -27.37 -3.63
N GLU A 164 -10.00 -27.41 -4.95
CA GLU A 164 -9.52 -26.27 -5.75
C GLU A 164 -10.45 -25.07 -5.65
N LEU A 165 -11.77 -25.29 -5.79
CA LEU A 165 -12.76 -24.21 -5.69
C LEU A 165 -12.75 -23.56 -4.29
N LYS A 166 -12.73 -24.37 -3.23
CA LYS A 166 -12.63 -23.88 -1.84
C LYS A 166 -11.34 -23.11 -1.59
N ASN A 167 -10.21 -23.64 -2.07
CA ASN A 167 -8.91 -22.97 -1.97
C ASN A 167 -8.90 -21.66 -2.75
N ALA A 168 -9.58 -21.59 -3.90
CA ALA A 168 -9.68 -20.35 -4.66
C ALA A 168 -10.44 -19.26 -3.89
N TYR A 169 -11.55 -19.59 -3.23
CA TYR A 169 -12.23 -18.66 -2.32
C TYR A 169 -11.36 -18.26 -1.12
N LYS A 170 -10.61 -19.21 -0.53
CA LYS A 170 -9.67 -18.92 0.57
C LYS A 170 -8.53 -17.99 0.14
N ASN A 171 -8.01 -18.17 -1.07
CA ASN A 171 -6.99 -17.30 -1.64
C ASN A 171 -7.54 -15.90 -1.89
N LEU A 172 -8.79 -15.79 -2.38
CA LEU A 172 -9.48 -14.52 -2.57
C LEU A 172 -9.59 -13.74 -1.26
N LEU A 173 -10.08 -14.41 -0.20
CA LEU A 173 -10.16 -13.86 1.14
C LEU A 173 -8.79 -13.43 1.66
N THR A 174 -7.76 -14.26 1.49
CA THR A 174 -6.39 -13.95 1.91
C THR A 174 -5.90 -12.66 1.24
N GLN A 175 -6.06 -12.54 -0.07
CA GLN A 175 -5.66 -11.34 -0.82
C GLN A 175 -6.42 -10.09 -0.37
N LEU A 176 -7.73 -10.21 -0.09
CA LEU A 176 -8.53 -9.07 0.38
C LEU A 176 -8.09 -8.65 1.78
N ILE A 177 -7.94 -9.61 2.68
CA ILE A 177 -7.54 -9.39 4.07
C ILE A 177 -6.15 -8.73 4.13
N GLU A 178 -5.20 -9.22 3.35
CA GLU A 178 -3.86 -8.63 3.25
C GLU A 178 -3.90 -7.24 2.60
N GLY A 179 -4.61 -7.08 1.48
CA GLY A 179 -4.70 -5.81 0.75
C GLY A 179 -5.43 -4.70 1.53
N ALA A 180 -6.41 -5.08 2.36
CA ALA A 180 -7.19 -4.19 3.22
C ALA A 180 -6.43 -3.72 4.48
N PHE A 181 -5.24 -4.25 4.76
CA PHE A 181 -4.39 -3.79 5.85
C PHE A 181 -3.50 -2.63 5.38
N VAL A 182 -3.81 -1.42 5.83
CA VAL A 182 -3.19 -0.18 5.32
C VAL A 182 -2.59 0.66 6.45
N ILE A 183 -1.58 1.46 6.11
CA ILE A 183 -1.02 2.47 7.01
C ILE A 183 -1.74 3.78 6.72
N GLU A 184 -2.72 4.12 7.56
CA GLU A 184 -3.53 5.33 7.42
C GLU A 184 -2.71 6.59 7.69
N LYS A 185 -1.86 6.56 8.73
CA LYS A 185 -0.92 7.62 9.05
C LYS A 185 0.50 7.08 9.01
N GLN A 186 1.26 7.45 7.99
CA GLN A 186 2.66 7.04 7.83
C GLN A 186 3.53 7.56 8.99
N PRO A 187 4.59 6.82 9.39
CA PRO A 187 5.61 7.36 10.27
C PRO A 187 6.34 8.52 9.56
N PRO A 188 6.98 9.44 10.30
CA PRO A 188 7.88 10.42 9.70
C PRO A 188 8.95 9.71 8.87
N GLN A 189 9.15 10.15 7.62
CA GLN A 189 10.12 9.50 6.72
C GLN A 189 11.57 9.87 7.03
N VAL A 190 11.80 10.85 7.89
CA VAL A 190 13.11 11.08 8.51
C VAL A 190 12.98 10.80 10.00
N LEU A 191 13.48 9.65 10.43
CA LEU A 191 13.39 9.21 11.82
C LEU A 191 14.67 9.55 12.56
N LYS A 192 14.55 10.31 13.64
CA LYS A 192 15.67 10.54 14.55
C LYS A 192 15.69 9.49 15.65
N THR A 193 16.86 8.91 15.91
CA THR A 193 17.03 7.98 17.04
C THR A 193 16.65 8.65 18.36
N GLN A 194 16.13 7.85 19.30
CA GLN A 194 15.69 8.28 20.63
C GLN A 194 14.61 9.38 20.62
N THR A 195 13.95 9.59 19.48
CA THR A 195 12.84 10.53 19.34
C THR A 195 11.55 9.76 19.17
N LYS A 196 10.50 10.22 19.87
CA LYS A 196 9.17 9.60 19.77
C LYS A 196 8.54 9.92 18.42
N PHE A 197 7.88 8.94 17.84
CA PHE A 197 7.10 9.10 16.61
C PHE A 197 5.79 8.31 16.68
N THR A 198 4.87 8.66 15.78
CA THR A 198 3.54 8.04 15.70
C THR A 198 3.33 7.38 14.34
N SER A 199 2.49 6.35 14.31
CA SER A 199 1.96 5.75 13.09
C SER A 199 0.60 5.15 13.38
N THR A 200 -0.26 5.05 12.38
CA THR A 200 -1.60 4.45 12.52
C THR A 200 -1.81 3.45 11.40
N VAL A 201 -2.12 2.22 11.76
CA VAL A 201 -2.59 1.20 10.81
C VAL A 201 -4.08 1.00 10.97
N ARG A 202 -4.76 0.73 9.86
CA ARG A 202 -6.19 0.51 9.76
C ARG A 202 -6.44 -0.76 8.96
N HIS A 203 -7.47 -1.51 9.34
CA HIS A 203 -7.94 -2.66 8.57
C HIS A 203 -9.31 -2.35 7.96
N LEU A 204 -9.41 -2.36 6.62
CA LEU A 204 -10.59 -1.89 5.89
C LEU A 204 -11.78 -2.86 5.90
N ILE A 205 -11.61 -4.09 6.38
CA ILE A 205 -12.73 -5.03 6.63
C ILE A 205 -13.54 -4.62 7.89
N GLY A 206 -13.07 -3.63 8.66
CA GLY A 206 -13.84 -3.03 9.76
C GLY A 206 -14.28 -4.03 10.82
N SER A 207 -15.54 -3.93 11.27
CA SER A 207 -16.12 -4.81 12.28
C SER A 207 -16.58 -6.18 11.73
N LYS A 208 -16.52 -6.36 10.41
CA LYS A 208 -16.96 -7.59 9.75
C LYS A 208 -16.02 -8.75 10.07
N LEU A 209 -16.48 -9.96 9.76
CA LEU A 209 -15.75 -11.21 10.03
C LEU A 209 -15.36 -11.41 11.50
N ASN A 210 -16.09 -10.76 12.42
CA ASN A 210 -15.83 -10.77 13.87
C ASN A 210 -14.42 -10.30 14.28
N MET A 211 -13.77 -9.45 13.47
CA MET A 211 -12.43 -8.92 13.77
C MET A 211 -12.36 -8.19 15.12
N GLN A 212 -13.44 -7.53 15.52
CA GLN A 212 -13.55 -6.87 16.83
C GLN A 212 -13.34 -7.81 18.03
N MET A 213 -13.65 -9.10 17.87
CA MET A 213 -13.55 -10.10 18.94
C MET A 213 -12.12 -10.66 19.07
N SER A 214 -11.36 -10.69 17.97
CA SER A 214 -10.03 -11.33 17.95
C SER A 214 -8.91 -10.45 18.51
N LYS A 215 -9.13 -9.13 18.67
CA LYS A 215 -8.19 -8.14 19.23
C LYS A 215 -6.72 -8.42 18.84
N PRO A 216 -6.41 -8.47 17.53
CA PRO A 216 -5.09 -8.86 17.06
C PRO A 216 -4.04 -7.83 17.49
N GLU A 217 -2.88 -8.31 17.96
CA GLU A 217 -1.72 -7.47 18.26
C GLU A 217 -0.93 -7.19 16.97
N VAL A 218 -0.78 -5.90 16.65
CA VAL A 218 0.11 -5.43 15.59
C VAL A 218 1.49 -5.22 16.17
N THR A 219 2.51 -5.79 15.53
CA THR A 219 3.92 -5.53 15.82
C THR A 219 4.53 -4.70 14.70
N ALA A 220 5.26 -3.65 15.05
CA ALA A 220 6.07 -2.83 14.16
C ALA A 220 7.55 -3.23 14.28
N THR A 221 8.23 -3.47 13.16
CA THR A 221 9.68 -3.69 13.12
C THR A 221 10.29 -2.87 12.01
N ILE A 222 11.48 -2.33 12.20
CA ILE A 222 12.22 -1.67 11.11
C ILE A 222 13.09 -2.70 10.40
N ILE A 223 13.16 -2.60 9.08
CA ILE A 223 14.02 -3.45 8.25
C ILE A 223 14.76 -2.59 7.23
N THR A 224 15.95 -3.05 6.82
CA THR A 224 16.77 -2.39 5.80
C THR A 224 16.23 -2.64 4.39
N GLU A 225 16.72 -1.87 3.43
CA GLU A 225 16.43 -2.05 2.00
C GLU A 225 16.62 -3.49 1.51
N LYS A 226 17.77 -4.12 1.82
CA LYS A 226 18.03 -5.51 1.43
C LYS A 226 17.06 -6.50 2.08
N GLN A 227 16.73 -6.30 3.35
CA GLN A 227 15.77 -7.16 4.05
C GLN A 227 14.37 -7.03 3.44
N ALA A 228 13.99 -5.84 2.96
CA ALA A 228 12.73 -5.65 2.27
C ALA A 228 12.73 -6.30 0.87
N GLU A 229 13.85 -6.24 0.13
CA GLU A 229 13.99 -6.96 -1.13
C GLU A 229 13.90 -8.49 -0.93
N GLU A 230 14.55 -9.02 0.10
CA GLU A 230 14.46 -10.44 0.48
C GLU A 230 13.02 -10.81 0.88
N LEU A 231 12.35 -9.95 1.64
CA LEU A 231 10.94 -10.11 2.00
C LEU A 231 10.05 -10.13 0.76
N HIS A 232 10.28 -9.24 -0.20
CA HIS A 232 9.52 -9.19 -1.45
C HIS A 232 9.69 -10.48 -2.27
N LYS A 233 10.89 -11.08 -2.27
CA LYS A 233 11.18 -12.35 -2.96
C LYS A 233 10.59 -13.57 -2.27
N THR A 234 10.60 -13.60 -0.93
CA THR A 234 10.22 -14.78 -0.13
C THR A 234 8.75 -14.77 0.31
N GLY A 235 8.11 -13.59 0.37
CA GLY A 235 6.75 -13.40 0.86
C GLY A 235 6.59 -13.58 2.38
N THR A 236 7.66 -13.91 3.12
CA THR A 236 7.58 -14.19 4.55
C THR A 236 8.59 -13.38 5.35
N TRP A 237 8.09 -12.59 6.30
CA TRP A 237 8.91 -11.94 7.30
C TRP A 237 8.84 -12.71 8.61
N LYS A 238 10.00 -13.09 9.17
CA LYS A 238 10.10 -13.52 10.56
C LYS A 238 10.94 -12.50 11.28
N SER A 239 10.32 -11.76 12.19
CA SER A 239 11.03 -10.84 13.08
C SER A 239 12.18 -11.58 13.74
N GLN A 240 13.41 -11.18 13.44
CA GLN A 240 14.63 -11.80 13.98
C GLN A 240 14.89 -11.43 15.46
N GLY A 241 13.86 -11.02 16.21
CA GLY A 241 14.01 -10.56 17.60
C GLY A 241 14.77 -9.24 17.73
N LEU A 242 14.80 -8.44 16.66
CA LEU A 242 15.46 -7.14 16.65
C LEU A 242 14.60 -6.10 17.38
N ASP A 243 14.93 -5.88 18.65
CA ASP A 243 14.24 -5.02 19.59
C ASP A 243 14.61 -3.53 19.38
N GLU A 244 14.66 -3.10 18.12
CA GLU A 244 15.17 -1.79 17.68
C GLU A 244 14.17 -0.65 17.94
N ILE A 245 12.87 -0.94 17.94
CA ILE A 245 11.82 0.02 18.22
C ILE A 245 11.22 -0.25 19.62
N LEU A 246 11.21 0.77 20.48
CA LEU A 246 10.45 0.81 21.73
C LEU A 246 8.96 1.00 21.45
N ASN A 247 8.10 0.40 22.28
CA ASN A 247 6.63 0.51 22.19
C ASN A 247 6.09 0.11 20.82
N ASN A 248 6.67 -0.96 20.25
CA ASN A 248 6.43 -1.41 18.89
C ASN A 248 5.26 -2.40 18.76
N LYS A 249 4.50 -2.64 19.85
CA LYS A 249 3.34 -3.52 19.86
C LYS A 249 2.10 -2.73 20.26
N LYS A 250 1.00 -2.95 19.55
CA LYS A 250 -0.29 -2.33 19.84
C LYS A 250 -1.43 -3.23 19.38
N VAL A 251 -2.39 -3.45 20.27
CA VAL A 251 -3.63 -4.18 19.94
C VAL A 251 -4.51 -3.32 19.04
N MET A 252 -5.08 -3.92 17.99
CA MET A 252 -6.09 -3.25 17.17
C MET A 252 -7.38 -3.06 17.98
N GLU A 253 -7.89 -1.84 17.97
CA GLU A 253 -9.07 -1.41 18.70
C GLU A 253 -10.15 -0.96 17.71
N TYR A 254 -11.40 -1.32 17.99
CA TYR A 254 -12.55 -0.83 17.24
C TYR A 254 -12.99 0.52 17.80
N ILE A 255 -12.93 1.56 16.97
CA ILE A 255 -13.37 2.91 17.28
C ILE A 255 -14.80 3.07 16.77
N GLN A 256 -15.77 3.06 17.69
CA GLN A 256 -17.20 3.14 17.39
C GLN A 256 -17.58 4.38 16.58
N GLU A 257 -17.03 5.55 16.94
CA GLU A 257 -17.35 6.84 16.29
C GLU A 257 -16.97 6.87 14.80
N LYS A 258 -15.92 6.14 14.43
CA LYS A 258 -15.38 6.08 13.06
C LYS A 258 -15.72 4.77 12.36
N ASP A 259 -16.45 3.88 13.04
CA ASP A 259 -16.68 2.49 12.65
C ASP A 259 -15.40 1.83 12.10
N SER A 260 -14.27 1.97 12.79
CA SER A 260 -12.95 1.64 12.24
C SER A 260 -12.13 0.76 13.17
N VAL A 261 -11.42 -0.23 12.61
CA VAL A 261 -10.47 -1.08 13.35
C VAL A 261 -9.06 -0.58 13.08
N VAL A 262 -8.41 -0.04 14.12
CA VAL A 262 -7.10 0.61 14.01
C VAL A 262 -6.15 0.19 15.13
N ALA A 263 -4.85 0.22 14.86
CA ALA A 263 -3.83 0.28 15.89
C ALA A 263 -3.07 1.60 15.79
N GLU A 264 -3.29 2.47 16.78
CA GLU A 264 -2.64 3.77 16.88
C GLU A 264 -1.40 3.68 17.79
N PHE A 265 -0.22 3.81 17.17
CA PHE A 265 1.05 3.85 17.86
C PHE A 265 1.40 5.31 18.19
N LYS A 266 1.35 5.69 19.48
CA LYS A 266 1.55 7.09 19.91
C LYS A 266 2.97 7.43 20.37
N ASN A 267 3.76 6.42 20.75
CA ASN A 267 5.02 6.63 21.48
C ASN A 267 6.12 5.66 21.01
N MET A 268 6.14 5.29 19.73
CA MET A 268 7.25 4.47 19.21
C MET A 268 8.55 5.27 19.26
N SER A 269 9.68 4.61 19.52
CA SER A 269 10.99 5.27 19.52
C SER A 269 12.08 4.31 19.07
N LEU A 270 12.91 4.73 18.12
CA LEU A 270 14.00 3.92 17.59
C LEU A 270 15.23 4.00 18.52
N LYS A 271 15.67 2.86 19.08
CA LYS A 271 16.80 2.76 20.01
C LYS A 271 18.14 2.88 19.30
N LYS A 272 18.36 2.01 18.31
CA LYS A 272 19.60 1.82 17.54
C LYS A 272 19.22 1.38 16.14
N VAL A 273 20.10 1.64 15.17
CA VAL A 273 19.99 1.10 13.82
C VAL A 273 21.18 0.21 13.55
N ASN A 274 20.90 -1.04 13.16
CA ASN A 274 21.92 -1.89 12.56
C ASN A 274 22.19 -1.41 11.13
N ARG A 275 23.17 -0.52 10.99
CA ARG A 275 23.68 -0.13 9.68
C ARG A 275 24.47 -1.30 9.13
N GLN A 276 24.08 -1.81 7.97
CA GLN A 276 24.89 -2.82 7.29
C GLN A 276 26.13 -2.11 6.76
N GLY A 277 27.23 -2.16 7.51
CA GLY A 277 28.51 -1.60 7.10
C GLY A 277 28.99 -2.19 5.78
N LYS A 278 28.66 -1.54 4.67
CA LYS A 278 29.41 -1.64 3.42
C LYS A 278 30.53 -0.59 3.44
N LYS A 279 31.61 -0.90 2.73
CA LYS A 279 32.86 -0.14 2.64
C LYS A 279 32.62 1.37 2.41
N ASN A 280 33.61 2.17 2.82
CA ASN A 280 33.86 3.64 2.74
C ASN A 280 33.31 4.49 1.57
N THR A 281 32.40 4.01 0.72
CA THR A 281 31.89 4.69 -0.49
C THR A 281 30.40 5.00 -0.48
N GLU A 282 29.57 4.31 0.31
CA GLU A 282 28.12 4.60 0.40
C GLU A 282 27.84 5.66 1.49
N ARG A 283 27.15 6.75 1.14
CA ARG A 283 26.75 7.77 2.12
C ARG A 283 25.69 7.19 3.04
N VAL A 284 25.88 7.33 4.36
CA VAL A 284 24.92 6.87 5.38
C VAL A 284 23.50 7.37 5.12
N MET A 285 23.36 8.55 4.53
CA MET A 285 22.06 9.19 4.27
C MET A 285 21.34 8.69 3.02
N ASP A 286 22.00 7.86 2.21
CA ASP A 286 21.38 7.16 1.09
C ASP A 286 20.71 5.85 1.55
N GLU A 287 21.04 5.35 2.75
CA GLU A 287 20.43 4.13 3.31
C GLU A 287 18.96 4.36 3.63
N LYS A 288 18.11 3.53 3.00
CA LYS A 288 16.66 3.52 3.26
C LYS A 288 16.28 2.30 4.09
N SER A 289 15.28 2.49 4.93
CA SER A 289 14.63 1.46 5.72
C SER A 289 13.12 1.57 5.55
N THR A 290 12.37 0.58 6.04
CA THR A 290 10.91 0.64 6.12
C THR A 290 10.45 0.01 7.42
N LEU A 291 9.30 0.46 7.93
CA LEU A 291 8.62 -0.20 9.03
C LEU A 291 7.69 -1.27 8.46
N VAL A 292 7.86 -2.51 8.91
CA VAL A 292 6.95 -3.62 8.71
C VAL A 292 5.95 -3.61 9.86
N PHE A 293 4.68 -3.40 9.54
CA PHE A 293 3.57 -3.65 10.47
C PHE A 293 3.02 -5.03 10.16
N GLN A 294 2.91 -5.90 11.16
CA GLN A 294 2.41 -7.26 10.98
C GLN A 294 1.42 -7.65 12.09
N ALA A 295 0.41 -8.44 11.75
CA ALA A 295 -0.53 -9.01 12.71
C ALA A 295 -1.02 -10.38 12.25
N GLN A 296 -1.48 -11.21 13.20
CA GLN A 296 -2.14 -12.48 12.90
C GLN A 296 -3.62 -12.38 13.29
N LEU A 297 -4.50 -12.51 12.30
CA LEU A 297 -5.94 -12.48 12.42
C LEU A 297 -6.48 -13.91 12.54
N HIS A 298 -7.48 -14.08 13.40
CA HIS A 298 -8.20 -15.34 13.56
C HIS A 298 -9.66 -15.10 13.18
N ILE A 299 -10.08 -15.65 12.05
CA ILE A 299 -11.40 -15.44 11.45
C ILE A 299 -12.01 -16.81 11.17
N GLY A 300 -13.14 -17.12 11.83
CA GLY A 300 -13.89 -18.37 11.59
C GLY A 300 -13.09 -19.67 11.75
N GLY A 301 -12.12 -19.68 12.67
CA GLY A 301 -11.23 -20.83 12.89
C GLY A 301 -10.00 -20.89 11.97
N GLU A 302 -9.95 -20.03 10.95
CA GLU A 302 -8.80 -19.88 10.05
C GLU A 302 -7.86 -18.77 10.52
N LYS A 303 -6.57 -18.92 10.18
CA LYS A 303 -5.52 -17.94 10.51
C LYS A 303 -5.09 -17.20 9.26
N PHE A 304 -5.14 -15.87 9.32
CA PHE A 304 -4.65 -14.98 8.26
C PHE A 304 -3.53 -14.10 8.80
N SER A 305 -2.42 -14.02 8.08
CA SER A 305 -1.33 -13.11 8.44
C SER A 305 -1.46 -11.88 7.58
N VAL A 306 -1.42 -10.70 8.19
CA VAL A 306 -1.42 -9.43 7.46
C VAL A 306 -0.11 -8.71 7.71
N MET A 307 0.40 -8.07 6.66
CA MET A 307 1.66 -7.35 6.71
C MET A 307 1.60 -6.15 5.76
N GLN A 308 2.10 -5.00 6.21
CA GLN A 308 2.21 -3.81 5.36
C GLN A 308 3.51 -3.05 5.66
N LEU A 309 4.20 -2.64 4.60
CA LEU A 309 5.41 -1.82 4.66
C LEU A 309 5.04 -0.33 4.66
N SER A 310 5.72 0.45 5.50
CA SER A 310 5.65 1.91 5.42
C SER A 310 6.31 2.42 4.14
N LEU A 311 6.03 3.68 3.81
CA LEU A 311 6.90 4.39 2.88
C LEU A 311 8.35 4.37 3.37
N PRO A 312 9.33 4.50 2.46
CA PRO A 312 10.74 4.55 2.83
C PRO A 312 11.00 5.59 3.90
N VAL A 313 11.83 5.22 4.86
CA VAL A 313 12.33 6.08 5.93
C VAL A 313 13.85 6.12 5.90
N SER A 314 14.42 7.28 6.22
CA SER A 314 15.84 7.49 6.45
C SER A 314 16.06 7.73 7.94
N VAL A 315 17.09 7.11 8.52
CA VAL A 315 17.36 7.23 9.96
C VAL A 315 18.57 8.13 10.24
N ILE A 316 18.33 9.18 11.02
CA ILE A 316 19.34 10.14 11.47
C ILE A 316 19.65 9.98 12.96
N VAL A 317 20.87 10.35 13.34
CA VAL A 317 21.28 10.48 14.74
C VAL A 317 21.32 11.94 15.18
N HIS A 318 21.58 12.86 14.25
CA HIS A 318 21.68 14.29 14.53
C HIS A 318 20.89 15.11 13.49
N GLY A 319 20.35 16.25 13.91
CA GLY A 319 19.46 17.07 13.07
C GLY A 319 20.13 17.69 11.85
N ASN A 320 21.47 17.85 11.87
CA ASN A 320 22.23 18.33 10.71
C ASN A 320 22.20 17.37 9.51
N GLN A 321 21.81 16.10 9.71
CA GLN A 321 21.67 15.11 8.64
C GLN A 321 20.29 15.17 7.97
N GLN A 322 19.34 15.92 8.54
CA GLN A 322 17.98 16.02 8.03
C GLN A 322 17.90 16.52 6.58
N PRO A 323 18.65 17.55 6.14
CA PRO A 323 18.62 17.99 4.75
C PRO A 323 18.95 16.85 3.79
N GLU A 324 20.05 16.13 4.02
CA GLU A 324 20.48 15.02 3.18
C GLU A 324 19.46 13.88 3.16
N ALA A 325 18.94 13.49 4.33
CA ALA A 325 17.87 12.49 4.46
C ALA A 325 16.62 12.86 3.66
N GLU A 326 16.15 14.10 3.82
CA GLU A 326 14.97 14.60 3.11
C GLU A 326 15.17 14.58 1.60
N GLY A 327 16.39 14.80 1.10
CA GLY A 327 16.68 14.73 -0.33
C GLY A 327 16.53 13.31 -0.89
N THR A 328 17.07 12.32 -0.17
CA THR A 328 16.92 10.90 -0.52
C THR A 328 15.45 10.48 -0.53
N ILE A 329 14.69 10.87 0.50
CA ILE A 329 13.27 10.55 0.63
C ILE A 329 12.42 11.28 -0.41
N PHE A 330 12.68 12.56 -0.65
CA PHE A 330 11.97 13.34 -1.67
C PHE A 330 12.10 12.70 -3.04
N TRP A 331 13.32 12.31 -3.44
CA TRP A 331 13.55 11.65 -4.72
C TRP A 331 12.79 10.32 -4.83
N ASP A 332 12.81 9.53 -3.76
CA ASP A 332 12.10 8.26 -3.72
C ASP A 332 10.57 8.44 -3.84
N ASN A 333 9.99 9.36 -3.07
CA ASN A 333 8.56 9.64 -3.12
C ASN A 333 8.13 10.19 -4.49
N ALA A 334 8.91 11.10 -5.06
CA ALA A 334 8.57 11.80 -6.31
C ALA A 334 8.67 10.90 -7.55
N PHE A 335 9.65 9.97 -7.61
CA PHE A 335 10.02 9.31 -8.87
C PHE A 335 9.95 7.78 -8.83
N SER A 336 9.34 7.20 -7.80
CA SER A 336 9.05 5.76 -7.77
C SER A 336 7.73 5.42 -8.47
N VAL A 337 7.70 4.28 -9.17
CA VAL A 337 6.49 3.74 -9.80
C VAL A 337 5.63 2.94 -8.79
N ILE A 338 4.37 2.67 -9.17
CA ILE A 338 3.47 1.77 -8.44
C ILE A 338 4.01 0.33 -8.58
N GLU A 339 3.87 -0.50 -7.54
CA GLU A 339 4.27 -1.93 -7.55
C GLU A 339 5.74 -2.21 -7.89
N ARG A 340 6.64 -1.29 -7.56
CA ARG A 340 8.09 -1.50 -7.68
C ARG A 340 8.63 -2.59 -6.75
N VAL A 341 9.79 -3.14 -7.09
CA VAL A 341 10.66 -3.78 -6.09
C VAL A 341 10.95 -2.74 -4.99
N PRO A 342 10.92 -3.10 -3.70
CA PRO A 342 11.13 -2.15 -2.61
C PRO A 342 12.34 -1.24 -2.88
N PHE A 343 12.13 0.07 -2.74
CA PHE A 343 13.17 1.10 -2.86
C PHE A 343 13.74 1.38 -4.26
N GLU A 344 13.31 0.67 -5.30
CA GLU A 344 13.71 0.96 -6.68
C GLU A 344 13.18 2.32 -7.16
N VAL A 345 14.05 3.18 -7.68
CA VAL A 345 13.67 4.53 -8.13
C VAL A 345 14.45 4.90 -9.39
N SER A 346 13.86 5.70 -10.26
CA SER A 346 14.55 6.21 -11.44
C SER A 346 15.80 7.00 -11.06
N GLU A 347 16.95 6.63 -11.63
CA GLU A 347 18.22 7.35 -11.46
C GLU A 347 18.32 8.60 -12.34
N VAL A 348 17.44 8.70 -13.35
CA VAL A 348 17.35 9.83 -14.29
C VAL A 348 15.90 10.21 -14.47
N VAL A 349 15.61 11.51 -14.44
CA VAL A 349 14.28 12.07 -14.71
C VAL A 349 14.40 13.25 -15.68
N THR A 350 13.30 13.63 -16.32
CA THR A 350 13.26 14.87 -17.12
C THR A 350 13.19 16.10 -16.21
N TRP A 351 13.68 17.25 -16.70
CA TRP A 351 13.55 18.52 -15.99
C TRP A 351 12.09 18.87 -15.68
N ALA A 352 11.17 18.60 -16.60
CA ALA A 352 9.74 18.83 -16.39
C ALA A 352 9.19 18.01 -15.21
N GLN A 353 9.54 16.72 -15.13
CA GLN A 353 9.16 15.86 -14.00
C GLN A 353 9.77 16.36 -12.68
N PHE A 354 11.07 16.74 -12.73
CA PHE A 354 11.79 17.21 -11.56
C PHE A 354 11.20 18.52 -11.00
N THR A 355 11.03 19.51 -11.86
CA THR A 355 10.51 20.83 -11.47
C THR A 355 9.08 20.76 -10.97
N LEU A 356 8.23 19.93 -11.56
CA LEU A 356 6.89 19.68 -11.04
C LEU A 356 6.97 19.21 -9.57
N ALA A 357 7.73 18.15 -9.29
CA ALA A 357 7.87 17.63 -7.94
C ALA A 357 8.53 18.64 -6.98
N LEU A 358 9.58 19.34 -7.42
CA LEU A 358 10.28 20.34 -6.62
C LEU A 358 9.37 21.51 -6.26
N ASN A 359 8.52 21.94 -7.20
CA ASN A 359 7.60 23.04 -7.00
C ASN A 359 6.48 22.66 -6.02
N MET A 360 5.94 21.45 -6.12
CA MET A 360 5.00 20.93 -5.11
C MET A 360 5.63 20.91 -3.71
N ARG A 361 6.91 20.48 -3.61
CA ARG A 361 7.63 20.44 -2.33
C ARG A 361 7.89 21.83 -1.77
N TRP A 362 8.18 22.79 -2.64
CA TRP A 362 8.36 24.19 -2.28
C TRP A 362 7.05 24.80 -1.78
N ALA A 363 5.96 24.65 -2.53
CA ALA A 363 4.64 25.15 -2.15
C ALA A 363 4.15 24.54 -0.83
N LEU A 364 4.41 23.26 -0.57
CA LEU A 364 4.12 22.62 0.72
C LEU A 364 4.81 23.31 1.89
N ALA A 365 6.04 23.80 1.71
CA ALA A 365 6.77 24.52 2.75
C ALA A 365 6.39 26.00 2.82
N ASN A 366 6.17 26.63 1.66
CA ASN A 366 6.21 28.08 1.48
C ASN A 366 4.91 28.70 0.96
N GLY A 367 3.83 27.92 0.87
CA GLY A 367 2.48 28.36 0.49
C GLY A 367 2.31 28.67 -1.01
N HIS A 368 3.24 29.42 -1.60
CA HIS A 368 3.23 29.77 -3.02
C HIS A 368 4.29 29.02 -3.83
N PRO A 369 3.97 28.60 -5.07
CA PRO A 369 4.91 27.93 -5.94
C PRO A 369 6.01 28.88 -6.46
N LEU A 370 7.09 28.29 -6.94
CA LEU A 370 8.07 28.92 -7.81
C LEU A 370 7.43 29.28 -9.16
N ASN A 371 7.84 30.42 -9.74
CA ASN A 371 7.47 30.84 -11.08
C ASN A 371 8.50 30.36 -12.12
N ASP A 372 8.21 30.57 -13.41
CA ASP A 372 9.07 30.09 -14.50
C ASP A 372 10.50 30.67 -14.44
N SER A 373 10.66 31.96 -14.09
CA SER A 373 11.99 32.58 -13.96
C SER A 373 12.83 31.94 -12.85
N HIS A 374 12.20 31.54 -11.74
CA HIS A 374 12.89 30.80 -10.68
C HIS A 374 13.32 29.42 -11.17
N LEU A 375 12.48 28.73 -11.93
CA LEU A 375 12.79 27.42 -12.48
C LEU A 375 13.93 27.50 -13.51
N ASP A 376 13.93 28.51 -14.37
CA ASP A 376 15.02 28.76 -15.33
C ASP A 376 16.35 29.04 -14.63
N TYR A 377 16.33 29.83 -13.56
CA TYR A 377 17.51 30.05 -12.73
C TYR A 377 18.01 28.74 -12.12
N LEU A 378 17.11 27.91 -11.55
CA LEU A 378 17.49 26.61 -10.97
C LEU A 378 18.10 25.67 -12.01
N ALA A 379 17.57 25.67 -13.25
CA ALA A 379 18.13 24.91 -14.36
C ALA A 379 19.55 25.38 -14.69
N SER A 380 19.74 26.70 -14.86
CA SER A 380 21.05 27.28 -15.16
C SER A 380 22.08 26.97 -14.07
N LYS A 381 21.64 26.91 -12.81
CA LYS A 381 22.49 26.58 -11.67
C LYS A 381 22.92 25.11 -11.65
N LEU A 382 22.03 24.19 -12.06
CA LEU A 382 22.32 22.76 -12.11
C LEU A 382 23.16 22.37 -13.33
N TYR A 383 22.86 22.96 -14.49
CA TYR A 383 23.50 22.59 -15.76
C TYR A 383 24.70 23.48 -16.12
N GLY A 384 24.81 24.67 -15.53
CA GLY A 384 25.88 25.63 -15.82
C GLY A 384 25.76 26.33 -17.18
N GLU A 385 24.69 26.06 -17.93
CA GLU A 385 24.43 26.61 -19.27
C GLU A 385 23.18 27.50 -19.22
N LYS A 386 23.08 28.50 -20.12
CA LYS A 386 21.84 29.28 -20.32
C LYS A 386 20.82 28.46 -21.15
N PRO A 387 19.51 28.69 -21.00
CA PRO A 387 18.50 27.92 -21.71
C PRO A 387 18.72 27.98 -23.22
N LEU A 388 18.73 26.81 -23.88
CA LEU A 388 18.63 26.70 -25.33
C LEU A 388 17.26 27.23 -25.78
N MET A 389 17.09 27.61 -27.06
CA MET A 389 15.81 28.09 -27.60
C MET A 389 14.63 27.12 -27.35
N GLU A 390 14.90 25.83 -27.12
CA GLU A 390 13.90 24.78 -26.85
C GLU A 390 13.57 24.60 -25.34
N GLY A 391 14.21 25.35 -24.45
CA GLY A 391 14.05 25.24 -22.99
C GLY A 391 14.64 23.95 -22.38
N TYR A 392 14.43 23.75 -21.08
CA TYR A 392 15.01 22.61 -20.35
C TYR A 392 14.10 21.40 -20.23
N SER A 393 12.82 21.47 -20.60
CA SER A 393 11.79 20.47 -20.22
C SER A 393 12.19 19.00 -20.42
N ASN A 394 12.84 18.68 -21.54
CA ASN A 394 13.28 17.31 -21.88
C ASN A 394 14.71 16.98 -21.44
N HIS A 395 15.45 17.94 -20.88
CA HIS A 395 16.80 17.69 -20.36
C HIS A 395 16.75 16.66 -19.24
N GLN A 396 17.75 15.78 -19.24
CA GLN A 396 17.86 14.73 -18.26
C GLN A 396 18.58 15.24 -17.01
N LEU A 397 18.00 15.02 -15.85
CA LEU A 397 18.62 15.23 -14.55
C LEU A 397 18.93 13.88 -13.91
N LYS A 398 20.21 13.63 -13.65
CA LYS A 398 20.66 12.49 -12.86
C LYS A 398 20.46 12.77 -11.37
N LYS A 399 20.05 11.76 -10.61
CA LYS A 399 19.92 11.81 -9.14
C LYS A 399 21.22 12.27 -8.46
N GLU A 400 22.36 11.91 -9.04
CA GLU A 400 23.68 12.30 -8.53
C GLU A 400 23.86 13.81 -8.52
N HIS A 401 23.51 14.51 -9.60
CA HIS A 401 23.58 15.96 -9.69
C HIS A 401 22.63 16.68 -8.72
N PHE A 402 21.55 16.00 -8.29
CA PHE A 402 20.58 16.55 -7.35
C PHE A 402 21.08 16.53 -5.90
N ASN A 403 21.52 15.37 -5.39
CA ASN A 403 21.80 15.20 -3.95
C ASN A 403 23.14 14.48 -3.63
N LYS A 404 24.00 14.21 -4.62
CA LYS A 404 25.30 13.58 -4.40
C LYS A 404 26.47 14.47 -4.80
N ASP A 405 26.48 14.96 -6.03
CA ASP A 405 27.56 15.77 -6.56
C ASP A 405 27.45 17.19 -6.03
N ASN A 406 28.62 17.76 -5.71
CA ASN A 406 28.69 19.15 -5.32
C ASN A 406 28.46 20.04 -6.53
N LEU A 407 27.80 21.17 -6.32
CA LEU A 407 27.71 22.21 -7.34
C LEU A 407 29.13 22.71 -7.72
N PRO A 408 29.33 23.17 -8.98
CA PRO A 408 30.62 23.72 -9.41
C PRO A 408 31.14 24.79 -8.45
N ASP A 409 32.41 24.68 -8.07
CA ASP A 409 33.09 25.57 -7.12
C ASP A 409 32.44 25.67 -5.71
N ARG A 410 31.59 24.70 -5.34
CA ARG A 410 30.95 24.61 -4.03
C ARG A 410 31.32 23.32 -3.29
N GLN A 411 31.06 23.32 -1.98
CA GLN A 411 31.28 22.18 -1.09
C GLN A 411 29.95 21.53 -0.65
N PHE A 412 28.88 21.81 -1.39
CA PHE A 412 27.53 21.32 -1.10
C PHE A 412 26.81 20.95 -2.38
N THR A 413 25.83 20.06 -2.27
CA THR A 413 24.99 19.60 -3.37
C THR A 413 23.90 20.62 -3.70
N PHE A 414 23.26 20.47 -4.87
CA PHE A 414 22.10 21.29 -5.23
C PHE A 414 21.00 21.22 -4.17
N TRP A 415 20.63 20.01 -3.73
CA TRP A 415 19.56 19.84 -2.77
C TRP A 415 19.86 20.48 -1.42
N ILE A 416 21.07 20.36 -0.88
CA ILE A 416 21.43 21.00 0.40
C ILE A 416 21.29 22.53 0.30
N TRP A 417 21.72 23.11 -0.81
CA TRP A 417 21.56 24.53 -1.07
C TRP A 417 20.09 24.94 -1.18
N PHE A 418 19.33 24.23 -2.01
CA PHE A 418 17.91 24.50 -2.23
C PHE A 418 17.11 24.34 -0.93
N TYR A 419 17.34 23.25 -0.19
CA TYR A 419 16.72 22.98 1.11
C TYR A 419 17.01 24.10 2.11
N SER A 420 18.25 24.58 2.17
CA SER A 420 18.63 25.65 3.10
C SER A 420 17.87 26.95 2.80
N ILE A 421 17.59 27.24 1.53
CA ILE A 421 16.76 28.37 1.10
C ILE A 421 15.27 28.10 1.41
N LEU A 422 14.78 26.90 1.10
CA LEU A 422 13.41 26.49 1.39
C LEU A 422 13.09 26.64 2.88
N ASP A 423 13.99 26.17 3.74
CA ASP A 423 13.88 26.31 5.19
C ASP A 423 13.99 27.79 5.62
N LEU A 424 14.82 28.59 4.95
CA LEU A 424 15.04 30.00 5.28
C LEU A 424 13.76 30.79 5.04
N VAL A 425 13.15 30.59 3.87
CA VAL A 425 11.86 31.19 3.56
C VAL A 425 10.82 30.71 4.56
N LYS A 426 10.77 29.40 4.84
CA LYS A 426 9.84 28.82 5.81
C LYS A 426 9.89 29.45 7.19
N LYS A 427 11.09 29.75 7.69
CA LYS A 427 11.29 30.23 9.07
C LYS A 427 11.29 31.75 9.18
N ASN A 428 11.74 32.46 8.16
CA ASN A 428 12.08 33.88 8.28
C ASN A 428 11.39 34.78 7.25
N PHE A 429 10.95 34.25 6.10
CA PHE A 429 10.46 35.08 4.98
C PHE A 429 9.14 34.59 4.39
N GLN A 430 8.31 33.89 5.17
CA GLN A 430 7.01 33.41 4.69
C GLN A 430 6.19 34.57 4.14
N HIS A 431 5.96 35.60 4.97
CA HIS A 431 5.15 36.75 4.57
C HIS A 431 5.72 37.46 3.34
N GLU A 432 7.01 37.78 3.35
CA GLU A 432 7.69 38.49 2.26
C GLU A 432 7.68 37.67 0.96
N TRP A 433 7.75 36.33 1.05
CA TRP A 433 7.61 35.45 -0.10
C TRP A 433 6.18 35.46 -0.66
N HIS A 434 5.16 35.40 0.19
CA HIS A 434 3.76 35.45 -0.23
C HIS A 434 3.41 36.78 -0.93
N GLU A 435 3.94 37.88 -0.42
CA GLU A 435 3.75 39.23 -0.98
C GLU A 435 4.66 39.54 -2.18
N ASN A 436 5.44 38.57 -2.68
CA ASN A 436 6.39 38.74 -3.78
C ASN A 436 7.44 39.85 -3.54
N LEU A 437 7.82 40.10 -2.28
CA LEU A 437 8.83 41.09 -1.90
C LEU A 437 10.27 40.55 -2.05
N VAL A 438 10.41 39.23 -2.11
CA VAL A 438 11.70 38.55 -2.32
C VAL A 438 11.77 38.04 -3.74
N LEU A 439 12.63 38.65 -4.58
CA LEU A 439 12.87 38.14 -5.94
C LEU A 439 13.59 36.79 -5.91
N GLY A 440 14.51 36.60 -4.96
CA GLY A 440 15.01 35.28 -4.56
C GLY A 440 15.94 34.62 -5.57
N PHE A 441 15.40 33.83 -6.49
CA PHE A 441 16.14 32.98 -7.42
C PHE A 441 16.59 33.77 -8.65
N ILE A 442 17.69 34.51 -8.52
CA ILE A 442 18.27 35.31 -9.60
C ILE A 442 19.81 35.37 -9.47
N GLY A 443 20.50 35.28 -10.62
CA GLY A 443 21.96 35.37 -10.68
C GLY A 443 22.49 36.80 -10.44
N LYS A 444 23.76 36.93 -10.05
CA LYS A 444 24.38 38.26 -9.84
C LYS A 444 24.36 39.14 -11.08
N ASP A 445 24.68 38.56 -12.25
CA ASP A 445 24.76 39.29 -13.50
C ASP A 445 23.39 39.74 -13.98
N GLU A 446 22.39 38.86 -13.89
CA GLU A 446 21.00 39.17 -14.24
C GLU A 446 20.40 40.24 -13.29
N ALA A 447 20.65 40.11 -11.99
CA ALA A 447 20.25 41.13 -11.01
C ALA A 447 20.92 42.48 -11.32
N ARG A 448 22.20 42.48 -11.73
CA ARG A 448 22.93 43.69 -12.12
C ARG A 448 22.30 44.32 -13.36
N GLU A 449 22.06 43.55 -14.42
CA GLU A 449 21.44 44.04 -15.66
C GLU A 449 20.05 44.64 -15.39
N MET A 450 19.24 43.98 -14.56
CA MET A 450 17.91 44.45 -14.19
C MET A 450 17.97 45.77 -13.40
N LEU A 451 18.85 45.87 -12.40
CA LEU A 451 18.96 47.04 -11.52
C LEU A 451 19.54 48.27 -12.22
N LEU A 452 20.47 48.10 -13.17
CA LEU A 452 21.05 49.21 -13.94
C LEU A 452 20.01 49.95 -14.80
N GLN A 453 18.86 49.32 -15.07
CA GLN A 453 17.74 49.93 -15.80
C GLN A 453 16.73 50.62 -14.87
N LYS A 454 16.99 50.67 -13.55
CA LYS A 454 16.09 51.24 -12.55
C LYS A 454 16.66 52.52 -11.94
N PRO A 455 15.81 53.38 -11.34
CA PRO A 455 16.27 54.56 -10.63
C PRO A 455 17.20 54.20 -9.46
N VAL A 456 18.18 55.07 -9.20
CA VAL A 456 19.10 54.99 -8.05
C VAL A 456 18.32 54.79 -6.75
N GLY A 457 18.80 53.87 -5.90
CA GLY A 457 18.13 53.49 -4.65
C GLY A 457 17.16 52.31 -4.78
N THR A 458 16.84 51.88 -6.01
CA THR A 458 16.10 50.63 -6.21
C THR A 458 16.95 49.44 -5.76
N PHE A 459 16.34 48.49 -5.06
CA PHE A 459 16.99 47.29 -4.59
C PHE A 459 16.13 46.05 -4.81
N LEU A 460 16.75 44.87 -4.72
CA LEU A 460 16.08 43.58 -4.71
C LEU A 460 16.76 42.65 -3.70
N LEU A 461 15.99 41.67 -3.23
CA LEU A 461 16.46 40.59 -2.38
C LEU A 461 16.71 39.34 -3.23
N ARG A 462 17.89 38.75 -3.10
CA ARG A 462 18.25 37.50 -3.81
C ARG A 462 18.90 36.50 -2.87
N PHE A 463 18.68 35.21 -3.14
CA PHE A 463 19.33 34.13 -2.40
C PHE A 463 20.80 34.01 -2.80
N SER A 464 21.63 33.61 -1.83
CA SER A 464 23.06 33.47 -2.04
C SER A 464 23.39 32.16 -2.77
N ASP A 465 24.24 32.26 -3.79
CA ASP A 465 24.81 31.10 -4.48
C ASP A 465 25.87 30.36 -3.66
N GLY A 466 26.52 31.06 -2.73
CA GLY A 466 27.73 30.58 -2.04
C GLY A 466 27.59 30.36 -0.55
N ILE A 467 26.51 30.86 0.05
CA ILE A 467 26.23 30.70 1.49
C ILE A 467 24.89 29.97 1.60
N LEU A 468 24.91 28.81 2.25
CA LEU A 468 23.72 28.02 2.52
C LEU A 468 22.71 28.82 3.35
N GLY A 469 21.47 28.93 2.85
CA GLY A 469 20.42 29.71 3.52
C GLY A 469 20.80 31.18 3.70
N GLY A 470 21.60 31.73 2.79
CA GLY A 470 21.98 33.13 2.78
C GLY A 470 21.05 33.97 1.90
N ILE A 471 20.76 35.19 2.31
CA ILE A 471 20.03 36.20 1.52
C ILE A 471 20.85 37.49 1.42
N SER A 472 20.85 38.15 0.27
CA SER A 472 21.65 39.35 -0.01
C SER A 472 20.78 40.43 -0.65
N VAL A 473 21.12 41.69 -0.37
CA VAL A 473 20.52 42.85 -1.02
C VAL A 473 21.43 43.30 -2.16
N ALA A 474 20.86 43.42 -3.36
CA ALA A 474 21.51 44.11 -4.48
C ALA A 474 20.78 45.43 -4.72
N TYR A 475 21.51 46.53 -4.86
CA TYR A 475 20.91 47.85 -5.10
C TYR A 475 21.75 48.69 -6.07
N VAL A 476 21.06 49.55 -6.81
CA VAL A 476 21.70 50.45 -7.78
C VAL A 476 22.09 51.77 -7.12
N LEU A 477 23.32 52.20 -7.37
CA LEU A 477 23.91 53.43 -6.84
C LEU A 477 24.73 54.16 -7.91
N VAL A 478 25.12 55.39 -7.62
CA VAL A 478 26.15 56.12 -8.38
C VAL A 478 27.46 55.94 -7.64
N ASN A 479 28.46 55.34 -8.30
CA ASN A 479 29.76 55.10 -7.69
C ASN A 479 30.59 56.39 -7.57
N ASP A 480 31.75 56.31 -6.93
CA ASP A 480 32.65 57.46 -6.71
C ASP A 480 33.13 58.13 -8.01
N GLN A 481 33.01 57.45 -9.16
CA GLN A 481 33.35 57.95 -10.49
C GLN A 481 32.17 58.61 -11.22
N GLY A 482 31.00 58.69 -10.58
CA GLY A 482 29.78 59.26 -11.17
C GLY A 482 29.02 58.31 -12.09
N ASN A 483 29.42 57.03 -12.18
CA ASN A 483 28.77 56.03 -13.03
C ASN A 483 27.74 55.21 -12.25
N LEU A 484 26.67 54.80 -12.94
CA LEU A 484 25.71 53.82 -12.42
C LEU A 484 26.42 52.47 -12.19
N ASP A 485 26.26 51.94 -10.98
CA ASP A 485 26.78 50.62 -10.60
C ASP A 485 25.81 49.91 -9.66
N VAL A 486 26.01 48.60 -9.48
CA VAL A 486 25.19 47.76 -8.61
C VAL A 486 26.05 47.19 -7.50
N TRP A 487 25.71 47.53 -6.27
CA TRP A 487 26.37 47.00 -5.08
C TRP A 487 25.59 45.81 -4.51
N ASN A 488 26.33 44.80 -4.05
CA ASN A 488 25.78 43.61 -3.40
C ASN A 488 26.27 43.57 -1.96
N ILE A 489 25.34 43.59 -1.00
CA ILE A 489 25.67 43.42 0.41
C ILE A 489 26.08 41.97 0.67
N GLU A 490 27.03 41.75 1.59
CA GLU A 490 27.40 40.41 2.04
C GLU A 490 26.16 39.63 2.50
N PRO A 491 25.97 38.36 2.08
CA PRO A 491 24.74 37.65 2.39
C PRO A 491 24.60 37.36 3.88
N TRP A 492 23.41 37.61 4.42
CA TRP A 492 23.03 37.28 5.78
C TRP A 492 22.58 35.84 5.90
N SER A 493 23.13 35.12 6.86
CA SER A 493 22.75 33.75 7.21
C SER A 493 21.64 33.74 8.27
N TYR A 494 21.13 32.55 8.59
CA TYR A 494 20.26 32.34 9.74
C TYR A 494 20.77 32.92 11.05
N LYS A 495 22.09 32.93 11.27
CA LYS A 495 22.67 33.47 12.51
C LYS A 495 22.52 34.98 12.58
N ASP A 496 22.57 35.65 11.43
CA ASP A 496 22.48 37.10 11.33
C ASP A 496 21.01 37.54 11.45
N LEU A 497 20.12 36.85 10.75
CA LEU A 497 18.67 37.07 10.82
C LEU A 497 18.06 36.71 12.19
N GLY A 498 18.72 35.83 12.95
CA GLY A 498 18.35 35.55 14.34
C GLY A 498 18.72 36.66 15.32
N ARG A 499 19.66 37.55 14.95
CA ARG A 499 20.05 38.71 15.78
C ARG A 499 19.17 39.93 15.51
N ARG A 500 18.75 40.12 14.25
CA ARG A 500 17.94 41.24 13.80
C ARG A 500 17.12 40.85 12.58
N ASN A 501 15.87 41.30 12.52
CA ASN A 501 15.02 41.10 11.35
C ASN A 501 15.63 41.83 10.13
N LEU A 502 15.44 41.26 8.93
CA LEU A 502 15.81 41.88 7.66
C LEU A 502 15.21 43.29 7.47
N SER A 503 13.99 43.54 7.97
CA SER A 503 13.33 44.84 7.82
C SER A 503 13.91 45.94 8.72
N ASP A 504 14.64 45.58 9.78
CA ASP A 504 15.22 46.52 10.76
C ASP A 504 16.66 46.89 10.38
#